data_AF-A0A367YIG3-F1
#
_entry.id   AF-A0A367YIG3-F1
#
_cell.length_a   1.000
_cell.length_b   1.000
_cell.length_c   1.000
_cell.angle_alpha   90.00
_cell.angle_beta   90.00
_cell.angle_gamma   90.00
#
_symmetry.space_group_name_H-M   'P 1'
#
loop_
_entity.id
_entity.type
_entity.pdbx_description
1 polymer ?
#
loop_
_entity_poly.entity_id
_entity_poly.type
_entity_poly.pdbx_seq_one_letter_code
_entity_poly.pdbx_strand_id
1 'polypeptide(L)'
;MINNPENHHSQMDIVEVLFNLGELPPEITSLIISYIPRPFLPLFLDCRPLVPWILPLVRAKVRIQQRYYNSDDPISFFSPSCYNIAPVFNLLDDLVNVIHEYGVCPKEIELVNLVTPMSTKYRLSQSGVLVNHELDPLVSKLMKWGLEYEELFHQIELVHILDQFMNSNIEELVFCIEHGFKIGSVAFLDNPEIIKVLPYSITNLMLHAYTFKAGTTFMNFRNLKTIKVASASISIFPSLPKCVEAVVVSDLDTTSLWSSNSDLILPNLRHLEAGIQIAGDFSSVAVTFPNLESFHIKNSRVEDLDELGLPGGISVLEIDSSPGLVSCLKIERFPQLKELSMTNMPFRGKLFESDEGFPELTKLSFIQSYDFNRNFGYDLDRLKFPQSLKVLGLHGHFNSTKWSPPQKLQELILRGIRFAGGFNIQLPTTLTKLFIVSTNLRNLDNIQFPSGLRELDVRDNEWLKSMVNTNLSDLTQLVRFDISLNPYLSKYDVPNEKLRCKRAYNLHKT
;
A
#
# COMPACT_ATOMS: atom_id res chain seq x y z
N MET A 1 1.63 42.86 -45.08
CA MET A 1 1.91 42.93 -43.64
C MET A 1 0.66 42.49 -42.90
N ILE A 2 0.59 41.21 -42.53
CA ILE A 2 -0.49 40.64 -41.73
C ILE A 2 0.13 40.43 -40.35
N ASN A 3 -0.30 41.23 -39.37
CA ASN A 3 0.14 41.12 -37.99
C ASN A 3 -0.42 39.83 -37.39
N ASN A 4 0.47 38.92 -37.05
CA ASN A 4 0.16 37.72 -36.29
C ASN A 4 0.01 38.15 -34.82
N PRO A 5 -1.15 37.95 -34.16
CA PRO A 5 -1.27 38.22 -32.74
C PRO A 5 -0.50 37.12 -32.00
N GLU A 6 0.63 37.49 -31.40
CA GLU A 6 1.37 36.63 -30.49
C GLU A 6 0.43 36.23 -29.34
N ASN A 7 0.15 34.93 -29.31
CA ASN A 7 -0.62 34.28 -28.26
C ASN A 7 0.25 34.24 -26.99
N HIS A 8 0.35 35.36 -26.29
CA HIS A 8 0.84 35.41 -24.91
C HIS A 8 -0.18 34.71 -24.01
N HIS A 9 -0.17 33.37 -24.00
CA HIS A 9 -0.67 32.64 -22.85
C HIS A 9 0.24 32.98 -21.68
N SER A 10 -0.19 33.98 -20.90
CA SER A 10 0.39 34.31 -19.60
C SER A 10 0.48 33.02 -18.81
N GLN A 11 1.70 32.54 -18.60
CA GLN A 11 1.97 31.43 -17.72
C GLN A 11 1.60 31.94 -16.32
N MET A 12 0.37 31.65 -15.88
CA MET A 12 -0.12 32.03 -14.55
C MET A 12 0.96 31.66 -13.53
N ASP A 13 1.38 32.65 -12.75
CA ASP A 13 2.35 32.44 -11.69
C ASP A 13 1.72 31.45 -10.70
N ILE A 14 2.41 30.35 -10.42
CA ILE A 14 1.94 29.34 -9.46
C ILE A 14 1.68 29.98 -8.10
N VAL A 15 2.44 31.02 -7.75
CA VAL A 15 2.24 31.80 -6.52
C VAL A 15 0.88 32.49 -6.56
N GLU A 16 0.54 33.15 -7.67
CA GLU A 16 -0.76 33.79 -7.85
C GLU A 16 -1.91 32.78 -7.80
N VAL A 17 -1.75 31.61 -8.44
CA VAL A 17 -2.73 30.52 -8.35
C VAL A 17 -2.93 30.09 -6.90
N LEU A 18 -1.85 29.86 -6.14
CA LEU A 18 -1.91 29.45 -4.74
C LEU A 18 -2.53 30.54 -3.84
N PHE A 19 -2.28 31.82 -4.11
CA PHE A 19 -2.95 32.91 -3.40
C PHE A 19 -4.44 32.93 -3.69
N ASN A 20 -4.84 32.78 -4.95
CA ASN A 20 -6.23 32.75 -5.37
C ASN A 20 -7.01 31.56 -4.79
N LEU A 21 -6.34 30.45 -4.43
CA LEU A 21 -6.99 29.32 -3.75
C LEU A 21 -7.59 29.71 -2.39
N GLY A 22 -7.04 30.72 -1.72
CA GLY A 22 -7.58 31.24 -0.47
C GLY A 22 -8.91 31.96 -0.62
N GLU A 23 -9.17 32.51 -1.80
CA GLU A 23 -10.38 33.27 -2.13
C GLU A 23 -11.51 32.39 -2.66
N LEU A 24 -11.22 31.10 -2.92
CA LEU A 24 -12.23 30.14 -3.34
C LEU A 24 -13.16 29.77 -2.17
N PRO A 25 -14.40 29.30 -2.47
CA PRO A 25 -15.28 28.80 -1.44
C PRO A 25 -14.61 27.69 -0.59
N PRO A 26 -14.83 27.67 0.73
CA PRO A 26 -14.35 26.65 1.65
C PRO A 26 -14.34 25.21 1.13
N GLU A 27 -15.44 24.82 0.50
CA GLU A 27 -15.65 23.46 0.00
C GLU A 27 -14.71 23.14 -1.16
N ILE A 28 -14.43 24.12 -2.02
CA ILE A 28 -13.52 23.98 -3.16
C ILE A 28 -12.08 23.91 -2.68
N THR A 29 -11.68 24.77 -1.74
CA THR A 29 -10.32 24.75 -1.20
C THR A 29 -10.05 23.45 -0.43
N SER A 30 -11.00 22.99 0.38
CA SER A 30 -10.94 21.69 1.05
C SER A 30 -10.80 20.53 0.06
N LEU A 31 -11.57 20.56 -1.03
CA LEU A 31 -11.48 19.57 -2.09
C LEU A 31 -10.10 19.58 -2.75
N ILE A 32 -9.55 20.75 -3.08
CA ILE A 32 -8.21 20.88 -3.69
C ILE A 32 -7.13 20.33 -2.74
N ILE A 33 -7.18 20.70 -1.46
CA ILE A 33 -6.25 20.18 -0.44
C ILE A 33 -6.35 18.65 -0.33
N SER A 34 -7.55 18.07 -0.47
CA SER A 34 -7.72 16.61 -0.45
C SER A 34 -7.04 15.88 -1.61
N TYR A 35 -6.77 16.57 -2.73
CA TYR A 35 -6.02 16.02 -3.88
C TYR A 35 -4.50 16.17 -3.74
N ILE A 36 -4.01 16.90 -2.74
CA ILE A 36 -2.59 16.98 -2.42
C ILE A 36 -2.24 15.80 -1.50
N PRO A 37 -1.24 14.96 -1.84
CA PRO A 37 -0.75 13.94 -0.94
C PRO A 37 -0.32 14.54 0.38
N ARG A 38 -0.91 14.04 1.47
CA ARG A 38 -0.71 14.56 2.83
C ARG A 38 0.75 14.78 3.24
N PRO A 39 1.73 13.91 2.87
CA PRO A 39 3.14 14.14 3.18
C PRO A 39 3.71 15.50 2.74
N PHE A 40 3.12 16.14 1.72
CA PHE A 40 3.58 17.41 1.17
C PHE A 40 2.91 18.64 1.77
N LEU A 41 1.81 18.47 2.50
CA LEU A 41 1.08 19.59 3.06
C LEU A 41 1.96 20.55 3.88
N PRO A 42 2.97 20.09 4.65
CA PRO A 42 3.88 20.99 5.35
C PRO A 42 4.63 21.98 4.45
N LEU A 43 4.91 21.64 3.18
CA LEU A 43 5.57 22.56 2.23
C LEU A 43 4.70 23.76 1.84
N PHE A 44 3.39 23.68 2.07
CA PHE A 44 2.45 24.74 1.76
C PHE A 44 2.13 25.61 2.98
N LEU A 45 2.78 25.39 4.13
CA LEU A 45 2.59 26.24 5.31
C LEU A 45 3.11 27.67 5.10
N ASP A 46 4.12 27.86 4.25
CA ASP A 46 4.57 29.20 3.83
C ASP A 46 3.51 29.95 3.00
N CYS A 47 2.54 29.22 2.43
CA CYS A 47 1.42 29.79 1.68
C CYS A 47 0.26 30.10 2.64
N ARG A 48 0.31 31.28 3.27
CA ARG A 48 -0.67 31.75 4.27
C ARG A 48 -2.15 31.46 3.96
N PRO A 49 -2.66 31.62 2.71
CA PRO A 49 -4.07 31.33 2.43
C PRO A 49 -4.47 29.85 2.58
N LEU A 50 -3.51 28.92 2.51
CA LEU A 50 -3.75 27.48 2.65
C LEU A 50 -3.60 26.98 4.08
N VAL A 51 -2.93 27.75 4.95
CA VAL A 51 -2.66 27.39 6.35
C VAL A 51 -3.92 26.95 7.12
N PRO A 52 -5.08 27.65 7.06
CA PRO A 52 -6.28 27.24 7.78
C PRO A 52 -6.80 25.85 7.41
N TRP A 53 -6.49 25.38 6.20
CA TRP A 53 -6.91 24.07 5.67
C TRP A 53 -5.92 22.96 6.01
N ILE A 54 -4.64 23.31 6.15
CA ILE A 54 -3.55 22.36 6.44
C ILE A 54 -3.44 22.11 7.95
N LEU A 55 -3.56 23.15 8.78
CA LEU A 55 -3.38 23.04 10.23
C LEU A 55 -4.31 22.02 10.91
N PRO A 56 -5.59 21.83 10.51
CA PRO A 56 -6.42 20.75 11.06
C PRO A 56 -5.84 19.35 10.83
N LEU A 57 -5.18 19.13 9.69
CA LEU A 57 -4.55 17.86 9.34
C LEU A 57 -3.26 17.65 10.15
N VAL A 58 -2.45 18.70 10.30
CA VAL A 58 -1.26 18.72 11.18
C VAL A 58 -1.67 18.49 12.64
N ARG A 59 -2.73 19.14 13.11
CA ARG A 59 -3.27 18.96 14.47
C ARG A 59 -3.72 17.52 14.72
N ALA A 60 -4.29 16.85 13.73
CA ALA A 60 -4.77 15.49 13.90
C ALA A 60 -3.60 14.52 14.11
N LYS A 61 -2.64 14.51 13.20
CA LYS A 61 -1.50 13.59 13.22
C LYS A 61 -0.38 14.08 12.33
N VAL A 62 0.87 13.88 12.74
CA VAL A 62 2.05 14.14 11.90
C VAL A 62 3.00 12.95 11.92
N ARG A 63 3.91 12.91 10.95
CA ARG A 63 4.99 11.94 10.88
C ARG A 63 6.33 12.65 10.81
N ILE A 64 7.31 12.19 11.57
CA ILE A 64 8.72 12.56 11.44
C ILE A 64 9.44 11.45 10.70
N GLN A 65 9.90 11.75 9.48
CA GLN A 65 10.63 10.79 8.66
C GLN A 65 11.60 11.51 7.73
N GLN A 66 12.90 11.34 7.98
CA GLN A 66 13.95 11.93 7.14
C GLN A 66 13.90 11.38 5.71
N ARG A 67 14.04 12.27 4.72
CA ARG A 67 14.15 11.92 3.29
C ARG A 67 12.95 11.12 2.78
N TYR A 68 11.75 11.41 3.29
CA TYR A 68 10.53 10.75 2.82
C TYR A 68 10.32 10.96 1.31
N TYR A 69 10.56 12.19 0.85
CA TYR A 69 10.48 12.55 -0.57
C TYR A 69 11.71 13.37 -0.96
N ASN A 70 12.03 13.32 -2.26
CA ASN A 70 12.91 14.31 -2.87
C ASN A 70 12.06 15.51 -3.30
N SER A 71 12.46 16.72 -2.95
CA SER A 71 11.77 17.96 -3.37
C SER A 71 11.70 18.11 -4.90
N ASP A 72 12.57 17.41 -5.63
CA ASP A 72 12.58 17.41 -7.09
C ASP A 72 11.55 16.45 -7.72
N ASP A 73 11.01 15.49 -6.95
CA ASP A 73 10.03 14.53 -7.43
C ASP A 73 8.65 15.18 -7.57
N PRO A 74 7.96 15.04 -8.71
CA PRO A 74 6.65 15.65 -8.85
C PRO A 74 5.59 14.86 -8.07
N ILE A 75 4.59 15.59 -7.60
CA ILE A 75 3.50 15.10 -6.74
C ILE A 75 2.74 13.90 -7.37
N SER A 76 2.75 13.78 -8.70
CA SER A 76 2.10 12.66 -9.41
C SER A 76 2.78 11.30 -9.22
N PHE A 77 3.97 11.21 -8.61
CA PHE A 77 4.67 9.94 -8.39
C PHE A 77 4.17 9.16 -7.17
N PHE A 78 3.32 9.77 -6.35
CA PHE A 78 2.89 9.13 -5.11
C PHE A 78 1.79 8.11 -5.36
N SER A 79 1.97 6.93 -4.76
CA SER A 79 0.95 5.88 -4.78
C SER A 79 -0.31 6.36 -4.06
N PRO A 80 -1.49 5.83 -4.40
CA PRO A 80 -2.73 6.14 -3.68
C PRO A 80 -2.62 5.98 -2.16
N SER A 81 -1.75 5.08 -1.67
CA SER A 81 -1.48 4.90 -0.25
C SER A 81 -0.90 6.14 0.44
N CYS A 82 -0.20 7.03 -0.28
CA CYS A 82 0.38 8.23 0.31
C CYS A 82 -0.67 9.25 0.78
N TYR A 83 -1.90 9.18 0.25
CA TYR A 83 -3.00 10.04 0.70
C TYR A 83 -3.49 9.70 2.11
N ASN A 84 -3.18 8.49 2.60
CA ASN A 84 -3.54 8.04 3.94
C ASN A 84 -2.42 8.26 4.97
N ILE A 85 -1.23 8.71 4.54
CA ILE A 85 -0.09 8.98 5.42
C ILE A 85 -0.27 10.37 6.06
N ALA A 86 0.15 10.55 7.30
CA ALA A 86 0.10 11.86 7.95
C ALA A 86 1.02 12.89 7.23
N PRO A 87 0.77 14.20 7.37
CA PRO A 87 1.76 15.24 7.03
C PRO A 87 3.15 14.87 7.55
N VAL A 88 4.16 14.94 6.67
CA VAL A 88 5.52 14.49 6.97
C VAL A 88 6.46 15.67 7.14
N PHE A 89 7.12 15.72 8.28
CA PHE A 89 8.24 16.61 8.57
C PHE A 89 9.56 15.84 8.47
N ASN A 90 10.59 16.47 7.92
CA ASN A 90 11.90 15.84 7.80
C ASN A 90 12.59 15.75 9.16
N LEU A 91 12.48 16.81 9.98
CA LEU A 91 13.07 16.91 11.30
C LEU A 91 12.00 17.28 12.34
N LEU A 92 12.26 16.93 13.61
CA LEU A 92 11.41 17.32 14.72
C LEU A 92 11.45 18.84 14.95
N ASP A 93 12.59 19.49 14.69
CA ASP A 93 12.72 20.96 14.69
C ASP A 93 11.74 21.64 13.73
N ASP A 94 11.53 21.07 12.54
CA ASP A 94 10.60 21.64 11.55
C ASP A 94 9.16 21.68 12.13
N LEU A 95 8.77 20.62 12.84
CA LEU A 95 7.48 20.56 13.52
C LEU A 95 7.42 21.55 14.69
N VAL A 96 8.46 21.65 15.50
CA VAL A 96 8.54 22.60 16.62
C VAL A 96 8.40 24.05 16.14
N ASN A 97 9.06 24.39 15.02
CA ASN A 97 8.93 25.70 14.40
C ASN A 97 7.48 25.99 13.99
N VAL A 98 6.80 25.02 13.38
CA VAL A 98 5.36 25.14 13.03
C VAL A 98 4.48 25.27 14.27
N ILE A 99 4.77 24.54 15.35
CA ILE A 99 4.03 24.66 16.62
C ILE A 99 4.19 26.08 17.19
N HIS A 100 5.40 26.63 17.19
CA HIS A 100 5.66 27.98 17.67
C HIS A 100 5.01 29.05 16.79
N GLU A 101 5.08 28.89 15.46
CA GLU A 101 4.54 29.86 14.52
C GLU A 101 3.01 29.90 14.54
N TYR A 102 2.36 28.73 14.60
CA TYR A 102 0.91 28.62 14.43
C TYR A 102 0.14 28.26 15.70
N GLY A 103 0.82 27.92 16.80
CA GLY A 103 0.18 27.48 18.05
C GLY A 103 -0.59 26.17 17.91
N VAL A 104 -0.16 25.28 17.01
CA VAL A 104 -0.85 24.00 16.72
C VAL A 104 0.01 22.81 17.11
N CYS A 105 -0.29 22.19 18.24
CA CYS A 105 0.30 20.91 18.65
C CYS A 105 -0.47 19.73 18.00
N PRO A 106 0.21 18.73 17.41
CA PRO A 106 -0.43 17.52 16.94
C PRO A 106 -0.94 16.66 18.10
N LYS A 107 -2.05 15.94 17.89
CA LYS A 107 -2.55 14.93 18.84
C LYS A 107 -1.75 13.63 18.76
N GLU A 108 -1.36 13.22 17.56
CA GLU A 108 -0.59 12.00 17.34
C GLU A 108 0.69 12.30 16.57
N ILE A 109 1.79 11.61 16.92
CA ILE A 109 3.06 11.68 16.18
C ILE A 109 3.53 10.29 15.78
N GLU A 110 3.91 10.11 14.52
CA GLU A 110 4.60 8.92 14.03
C GLU A 110 6.08 9.19 13.89
N LEU A 111 6.91 8.34 14.51
CA LEU A 111 8.34 8.43 14.44
C LEU A 111 8.87 7.24 13.62
N VAL A 112 9.58 7.54 12.53
CA VAL A 112 10.05 6.55 11.55
C VAL A 112 11.52 6.80 11.22
N ASN A 113 12.31 5.73 11.16
CA ASN A 113 13.75 5.70 10.92
C ASN A 113 14.59 6.50 11.93
N LEU A 114 14.22 6.45 13.22
CA LEU A 114 14.96 7.02 14.34
C LEU A 114 16.21 6.20 14.68
N VAL A 115 16.09 4.87 14.67
CA VAL A 115 17.10 3.96 15.21
C VAL A 115 18.08 3.51 14.12
N THR A 116 19.23 4.19 14.02
CA THR A 116 20.43 3.87 13.20
C THR A 116 20.19 3.71 11.67
N PRO A 117 21.06 4.22 10.78
CA PRO A 117 20.87 4.06 9.34
C PRO A 117 20.72 2.58 8.95
N MET A 118 19.60 2.24 8.27
CA MET A 118 19.30 0.92 7.70
C MET A 118 20.50 0.25 7.01
N SER A 119 21.37 1.03 6.36
CA SER A 119 22.59 0.56 5.69
C SER A 119 23.63 -0.05 6.65
N THR A 120 23.69 0.40 7.89
CA THR A 120 24.62 -0.11 8.91
C THR A 120 24.06 -1.40 9.51
N LYS A 121 22.77 -1.43 9.82
CA LYS A 121 22.07 -2.61 10.37
C LYS A 121 22.03 -3.79 9.39
N TYR A 122 21.76 -3.53 8.10
CA TYR A 122 21.73 -4.57 7.06
C TYR A 122 23.12 -5.14 6.74
N ARG A 123 24.16 -4.30 6.75
CA ARG A 123 25.54 -4.77 6.57
C ARG A 123 26.01 -5.61 7.76
N LEU A 124 25.63 -5.24 8.98
CA LEU A 124 25.94 -6.00 10.19
C LEU A 124 25.21 -7.34 10.21
N SER A 125 23.91 -7.39 9.85
CA SER A 125 23.16 -8.65 9.80
C SER A 125 23.63 -9.60 8.71
N GLN A 126 24.00 -9.11 7.51
CA GLN A 126 24.56 -9.95 6.45
C GLN A 126 25.98 -10.43 6.74
N SER A 127 26.75 -9.70 7.54
CA SER A 127 28.13 -10.07 7.86
C SER A 127 28.25 -11.21 8.87
N GLY A 128 27.16 -11.62 9.53
CA GLY A 128 27.22 -12.56 10.66
C GLY A 128 27.93 -11.97 11.89
N VAL A 129 28.38 -10.72 11.83
CA VAL A 129 29.01 -9.97 12.91
C VAL A 129 27.93 -9.21 13.68
N LEU A 130 27.00 -9.94 14.28
CA LEU A 130 26.22 -9.45 15.42
C LEU A 130 26.98 -9.81 16.71
N VAL A 131 28.27 -9.47 16.77
CA VAL A 131 29.04 -9.56 18.01
C VAL A 131 29.04 -8.18 18.62
N ASN A 132 28.13 -7.94 19.56
CA ASN A 132 28.22 -6.94 20.64
C ASN A 132 28.91 -5.62 20.28
N HIS A 133 28.60 -5.00 19.14
CA HIS A 133 28.86 -3.59 19.02
C HIS A 133 27.86 -2.90 19.95
N GLU A 134 28.33 -2.54 21.15
CA GLU A 134 27.70 -1.51 21.97
C GLU A 134 27.42 -0.35 21.02
N LEU A 135 26.14 -0.18 20.66
CA LEU A 135 25.68 1.06 20.06
C LEU A 135 26.15 2.14 21.00
N ASP A 136 26.93 3.10 20.51
CA ASP A 136 27.35 4.26 21.31
C ASP A 136 26.08 4.83 21.96
N PRO A 137 25.89 4.65 23.28
CA PRO A 137 24.65 5.03 23.96
C PRO A 137 24.41 6.54 23.89
N LEU A 138 25.42 7.32 23.51
CA LEU A 138 25.37 8.77 23.50
C LEU A 138 24.41 9.40 22.51
N VAL A 139 23.84 8.72 21.50
CA VAL A 139 22.80 9.36 20.69
C VAL A 139 21.77 8.39 20.07
N SER A 140 20.98 7.69 20.87
CA SER A 140 19.63 7.37 20.35
C SER A 140 18.93 8.70 20.07
N LYS A 141 18.53 8.91 18.82
CA LYS A 141 17.72 10.09 18.44
C LYS A 141 16.46 10.18 19.29
N LEU A 142 15.87 9.05 19.67
CA LEU A 142 14.65 9.01 20.47
C LEU A 142 14.87 9.52 21.90
N MET A 143 15.89 9.03 22.59
CA MET A 143 16.22 9.53 23.95
C MET A 143 16.62 11.00 23.90
N LYS A 144 17.46 11.39 22.92
CA LYS A 144 17.86 12.79 22.73
C LYS A 144 16.62 13.69 22.53
N TRP A 145 15.72 13.31 21.63
CA TRP A 145 14.49 14.05 21.38
C TRP A 145 13.54 14.05 22.59
N GLY A 146 13.47 12.93 23.31
CA GLY A 146 12.66 12.83 24.52
C GLY A 146 13.13 13.81 25.60
N LEU A 147 14.44 14.04 25.73
CA LEU A 147 15.00 15.06 26.64
C LEU A 147 14.85 16.49 26.09
N GLU A 148 15.15 16.70 24.80
CA GLU A 148 15.19 18.03 24.18
C GLU A 148 13.79 18.62 23.96
N TYR A 149 12.78 17.78 23.69
CA TYR A 149 11.41 18.18 23.40
C TYR A 149 10.42 17.49 24.34
N GLU A 150 10.80 17.29 25.61
CA GLU A 150 10.00 16.60 26.62
C GLU A 150 8.59 17.22 26.76
N GLU A 151 8.50 18.55 26.83
CA GLU A 151 7.22 19.27 26.96
C GLU A 151 6.29 19.04 25.78
N LEU A 152 6.84 18.90 24.57
CA LEU A 152 6.07 18.58 23.37
C LEU A 152 5.48 17.17 23.48
N PHE A 153 6.29 16.17 23.84
CA PHE A 153 5.81 14.80 23.97
C PHE A 153 4.74 14.62 25.05
N HIS A 154 4.78 15.43 26.12
CA HIS A 154 3.73 15.45 27.14
C HIS A 154 2.39 16.02 26.65
N GLN A 155 2.42 16.92 25.66
CA GLN A 155 1.21 17.49 25.05
C GLN A 155 0.58 16.56 24.00
N ILE A 156 1.35 15.64 23.44
CA ILE A 156 0.91 14.69 22.43
C ILE A 156 0.06 13.58 23.08
N GLU A 157 -1.11 13.29 22.50
CA GLU A 157 -2.02 12.25 23.00
C GLU A 157 -1.45 10.84 22.78
N LEU A 158 -0.84 10.57 21.61
CA LEU A 158 -0.19 9.30 21.30
C LEU A 158 1.11 9.45 20.49
N VAL A 159 2.14 8.74 20.93
CA VAL A 159 3.42 8.59 20.23
C VAL A 159 3.49 7.21 19.58
N HIS A 160 3.64 7.15 18.27
CA HIS A 160 3.74 5.94 17.48
C HIS A 160 5.17 5.74 17.01
N ILE A 161 5.84 4.71 17.53
CA ILE A 161 7.21 4.38 17.13
C ILE A 161 7.14 3.22 16.14
N LEU A 162 7.31 3.52 14.85
CA LEU A 162 7.13 2.55 13.78
C LEU A 162 8.43 1.83 13.41
N ASP A 163 9.53 2.18 14.08
CA ASP A 163 10.79 1.47 13.97
C ASP A 163 10.72 0.10 14.62
N GLN A 164 11.41 -0.86 14.00
CA GLN A 164 11.59 -2.18 14.56
C GLN A 164 12.63 -2.14 15.68
N PHE A 165 12.16 -2.25 16.93
CA PHE A 165 13.01 -2.41 18.10
C PHE A 165 13.64 -3.81 18.12
N MET A 166 14.96 -3.81 18.31
CA MET A 166 15.72 -4.99 18.73
C MET A 166 15.81 -5.01 20.27
N ASN A 167 16.27 -6.14 20.83
CA ASN A 167 16.54 -6.24 22.28
C ASN A 167 17.41 -5.10 22.82
N SER A 168 18.40 -4.65 22.06
CA SER A 168 19.28 -3.53 22.40
C SER A 168 18.59 -2.18 22.58
N ASN A 169 17.35 -2.02 22.13
CA ASN A 169 16.64 -0.73 22.11
C ASN A 169 15.48 -0.69 23.13
N ILE A 170 15.31 -1.73 23.95
CA ILE A 170 14.25 -1.78 24.98
C ILE A 170 14.34 -0.60 25.95
N GLU A 171 15.55 -0.19 26.30
CA GLU A 171 15.82 0.93 27.21
C GLU A 171 15.27 2.25 26.66
N GLU A 172 15.24 2.45 25.35
CA GLU A 172 14.68 3.68 24.74
C GLU A 172 13.16 3.74 24.88
N LEU A 173 12.48 2.59 24.73
CA LEU A 173 11.04 2.53 24.98
C LEU A 173 10.74 2.71 26.47
N VAL A 174 11.48 2.00 27.34
CA VAL A 174 11.32 2.12 28.80
C VAL A 174 11.54 3.57 29.22
N PHE A 175 12.58 4.23 28.70
CA PHE A 175 12.82 5.65 28.89
C PHE A 175 11.59 6.49 28.53
N CYS A 176 11.00 6.29 27.34
CA CYS A 176 9.81 7.04 26.94
C CYS A 176 8.63 6.81 27.90
N ILE A 177 8.44 5.57 28.36
CA ILE A 177 7.36 5.21 29.29
C ILE A 177 7.60 5.83 30.68
N GLU A 178 8.84 5.78 31.18
CA GLU A 178 9.24 6.37 32.46
C GLU A 178 9.11 7.90 32.47
N HIS A 179 9.31 8.54 31.31
CA HIS A 179 9.07 9.97 31.10
C HIS A 179 7.59 10.28 30.78
N GLY A 180 6.69 9.32 30.98
CA GLY A 180 5.24 9.55 30.89
C GLY A 180 4.69 9.68 29.46
N PHE A 181 5.46 9.37 28.43
CA PHE A 181 4.99 9.46 27.05
C PHE A 181 3.91 8.40 26.79
N LYS A 182 2.81 8.83 26.16
CA LYS A 182 1.69 7.93 25.85
C LYS A 182 1.97 7.17 24.57
N ILE A 183 2.50 5.96 24.69
CA ILE A 183 2.87 5.17 23.52
C ILE A 183 1.62 4.52 22.91
N GLY A 184 1.33 4.85 21.65
CA GLY A 184 0.21 4.31 20.88
C GLY A 184 0.61 3.15 19.97
N SER A 185 1.83 3.13 19.43
CA SER A 185 2.26 2.02 18.57
C SER A 185 3.71 1.66 18.73
N VAL A 186 4.01 0.37 18.69
CA VAL A 186 5.38 -0.13 18.72
C VAL A 186 5.52 -1.40 17.88
N ALA A 187 6.68 -1.53 17.23
CA ALA A 187 7.11 -2.75 16.55
C ALA A 187 8.36 -3.35 17.21
N PHE A 188 8.30 -4.63 17.57
CA PHE A 188 9.38 -5.40 18.16
C PHE A 188 9.76 -6.59 17.28
N LEU A 189 11.06 -6.90 17.24
CA LEU A 189 11.56 -8.09 16.57
C LEU A 189 11.47 -9.30 17.49
N ASP A 190 12.12 -9.30 18.65
CA ASP A 190 12.24 -10.51 19.47
C ASP A 190 12.44 -10.21 20.97
N ASN A 191 11.35 -10.16 21.75
CA ASN A 191 11.38 -10.27 23.21
C ASN A 191 9.97 -10.46 23.78
N PRO A 192 9.62 -11.60 24.41
CA PRO A 192 8.31 -11.79 25.00
C PRO A 192 8.07 -10.94 26.26
N GLU A 193 9.13 -10.59 26.99
CA GLU A 193 9.04 -9.87 28.25
C GLU A 193 8.63 -8.40 28.07
N ILE A 194 8.81 -7.86 26.86
CA ILE A 194 8.42 -6.49 26.53
C ILE A 194 6.94 -6.23 26.81
N ILE A 195 6.09 -7.24 26.63
CA ILE A 195 4.65 -7.10 26.79
C ILE A 195 4.30 -6.68 28.22
N LYS A 196 5.14 -7.06 29.20
CA LYS A 196 4.95 -6.71 30.62
C LYS A 196 5.23 -5.23 30.90
N VAL A 197 6.05 -4.57 30.10
CA VAL A 197 6.39 -3.15 30.27
C VAL A 197 5.55 -2.23 29.38
N LEU A 198 4.83 -2.77 28.38
CA LEU A 198 4.03 -1.96 27.47
C LEU A 198 2.86 -1.25 28.20
N PRO A 199 2.60 0.03 27.90
CA PRO A 199 1.52 0.77 28.52
C PRO A 199 0.15 0.37 27.94
N TYR A 200 -0.92 0.62 28.69
CA TYR A 200 -2.30 0.34 28.24
C TYR A 200 -2.80 1.29 27.13
N SER A 201 -2.04 2.33 26.79
CA SER A 201 -2.31 3.25 25.68
C SER A 201 -2.04 2.64 24.31
N ILE A 202 -1.40 1.47 24.24
CA ILE A 202 -1.07 0.81 22.98
C ILE A 202 -2.34 0.53 22.15
N THR A 203 -2.36 1.06 20.93
CA THR A 203 -3.38 0.85 19.91
C THR A 203 -2.90 -0.07 18.79
N ASN A 204 -1.61 -0.06 18.44
CA ASN A 204 -1.05 -0.97 17.45
C ASN A 204 0.21 -1.66 17.96
N LEU A 205 0.24 -2.99 17.89
CA LEU A 205 1.35 -3.79 18.38
C LEU A 205 1.85 -4.75 17.31
N MET A 206 3.12 -4.65 16.94
CA MET A 206 3.74 -5.54 15.94
C MET A 206 4.88 -6.33 16.60
N LEU A 207 4.81 -7.65 16.60
CA LEU A 207 5.77 -8.56 17.25
C LEU A 207 6.28 -9.58 16.21
N HIS A 208 7.33 -9.22 15.47
CA HIS A 208 7.73 -9.90 14.23
C HIS A 208 8.32 -11.31 14.37
N ALA A 209 8.95 -11.65 15.50
CA ALA A 209 9.46 -13.00 15.78
C ALA A 209 8.80 -13.65 17.01
N TYR A 210 7.76 -13.01 17.55
CA TYR A 210 7.07 -13.52 18.73
C TYR A 210 6.10 -14.65 18.36
N THR A 211 6.30 -15.80 19.02
CA THR A 211 5.30 -16.86 19.08
C THR A 211 4.31 -16.56 20.19
N PHE A 212 3.07 -16.28 19.81
CA PHE A 212 2.00 -15.98 20.75
C PHE A 212 1.73 -17.17 21.67
N LYS A 213 1.79 -16.91 22.98
CA LYS A 213 1.36 -17.84 24.02
C LYS A 213 0.06 -17.33 24.62
N ALA A 214 -0.95 -18.19 24.65
CA ALA A 214 -2.24 -17.87 25.27
C ALA A 214 -2.06 -17.38 26.70
N GLY A 215 -2.75 -16.30 27.04
CA GLY A 215 -2.62 -15.66 28.34
C GLY A 215 -3.50 -14.41 28.45
N THR A 216 -3.72 -13.95 29.68
CA THR A 216 -4.60 -12.81 29.95
C THR A 216 -3.93 -11.46 29.72
N THR A 217 -2.62 -11.42 29.45
CA THR A 217 -1.85 -10.17 29.34
C THR A 217 -2.43 -9.22 28.30
N PHE A 218 -2.85 -9.73 27.13
CA PHE A 218 -3.35 -8.89 26.06
C PHE A 218 -4.74 -8.30 26.33
N MET A 219 -5.53 -8.92 27.21
CA MET A 219 -6.83 -8.38 27.65
C MET A 219 -6.69 -7.05 28.39
N ASN A 220 -5.50 -6.73 28.90
CA ASN A 220 -5.25 -5.47 29.58
C ASN A 220 -5.10 -4.29 28.61
N PHE A 221 -4.78 -4.53 27.34
CA PHE A 221 -4.68 -3.47 26.32
C PHE A 221 -6.06 -3.08 25.78
N ARG A 222 -6.83 -2.37 26.59
CA ARG A 222 -8.23 -1.97 26.27
C ARG A 222 -8.37 -1.08 25.04
N ASN A 223 -7.27 -0.50 24.56
CA ASN A 223 -7.23 0.36 23.38
C ASN A 223 -6.62 -0.35 22.14
N LEU A 224 -6.22 -1.62 22.25
CA LEU A 224 -5.57 -2.35 21.17
C LEU A 224 -6.51 -2.54 19.97
N LYS A 225 -6.15 -1.94 18.84
CA LYS A 225 -6.86 -2.01 17.56
C LYS A 225 -6.21 -2.98 16.60
N THR A 226 -4.89 -3.00 16.51
CA THR A 226 -4.17 -3.88 15.60
C THR A 226 -3.10 -4.67 16.33
N ILE A 227 -3.04 -5.98 16.05
CA ILE A 227 -1.97 -6.85 16.51
C ILE A 227 -1.37 -7.62 15.33
N LYS A 228 -0.05 -7.63 15.24
CA LYS A 228 0.70 -8.45 14.29
C LYS A 228 1.67 -9.34 15.05
N VAL A 229 1.68 -10.64 14.78
CA VAL A 229 2.59 -11.62 15.38
C VAL A 229 3.19 -12.55 14.32
N ALA A 230 4.34 -13.13 14.62
CA ALA A 230 5.01 -14.09 13.74
C ALA A 230 4.20 -15.37 13.65
N SER A 231 3.98 -16.01 14.80
CA SER A 231 3.26 -17.25 14.90
C SER A 231 2.31 -17.24 16.08
N ALA A 232 1.19 -17.95 15.95
CA ALA A 232 0.22 -18.14 17.02
C ALA A 232 -0.55 -19.43 16.77
N SER A 233 -1.17 -19.99 17.80
CA SER A 233 -2.28 -20.94 17.59
C SER A 233 -3.62 -20.21 17.65
N ILE A 234 -4.69 -20.86 17.23
CA ILE A 234 -6.05 -20.29 17.31
C ILE A 234 -6.46 -19.87 18.73
N SER A 235 -5.77 -20.36 19.77
CA SER A 235 -5.92 -19.87 21.15
C SER A 235 -5.57 -18.38 21.36
N ILE A 236 -5.04 -17.70 20.34
CA ILE A 236 -4.87 -16.24 20.35
C ILE A 236 -6.20 -15.50 20.49
N PHE A 237 -7.25 -15.92 19.76
CA PHE A 237 -8.48 -15.14 19.68
C PHE A 237 -9.21 -14.98 21.03
N PRO A 238 -9.32 -16.02 21.88
CA PRO A 238 -9.84 -15.87 23.25
C PRO A 238 -9.01 -14.96 24.15
N SER A 239 -7.75 -14.66 23.77
CA SER A 239 -6.83 -13.81 24.53
C SER A 239 -6.84 -12.35 24.04
N LEU A 240 -7.56 -12.04 22.97
CA LEU A 240 -7.63 -10.69 22.40
C LEU A 240 -8.80 -9.87 22.98
N PRO A 241 -8.61 -8.56 23.20
CA PRO A 241 -9.68 -7.71 23.69
C PRO A 241 -10.76 -7.42 22.62
N LYS A 242 -11.98 -7.14 23.12
CA LYS A 242 -13.17 -6.55 22.44
C LYS A 242 -12.91 -5.62 21.25
N CYS A 243 -11.91 -4.76 21.44
CA CYS A 243 -11.63 -3.58 20.63
C CYS A 243 -10.73 -3.84 19.43
N VAL A 244 -10.16 -5.06 19.29
CA VAL A 244 -9.29 -5.41 18.16
C VAL A 244 -10.08 -5.37 16.85
N GLU A 245 -9.54 -4.66 15.88
CA GLU A 245 -10.08 -4.44 14.55
C GLU A 245 -9.30 -5.18 13.46
N ALA A 246 -8.00 -5.42 13.69
CA ALA A 246 -7.13 -6.12 12.75
C ALA A 246 -6.17 -7.09 13.45
N VAL A 247 -6.06 -8.29 12.92
CA VAL A 247 -5.14 -9.33 13.38
C VAL A 247 -4.30 -9.83 12.20
N VAL A 248 -2.98 -9.89 12.38
CA VAL A 248 -2.04 -10.42 11.39
C VAL A 248 -1.19 -11.50 12.04
N VAL A 249 -1.29 -12.73 11.59
CA VAL A 249 -0.52 -13.88 12.07
C VAL A 249 0.20 -14.52 10.89
N SER A 250 1.53 -14.49 10.87
CA SER A 250 2.27 -15.01 9.69
C SER A 250 2.18 -16.54 9.58
N ASP A 251 2.09 -17.24 10.71
CA ASP A 251 1.88 -18.69 10.81
C ASP A 251 0.87 -19.02 11.93
N LEU A 252 -0.36 -19.35 11.55
CA LEU A 252 -1.47 -19.66 12.44
C LEU A 252 -1.67 -21.17 12.52
N ASP A 253 -1.34 -21.75 13.67
CA ASP A 253 -1.66 -23.15 13.99
C ASP A 253 -3.14 -23.30 14.31
N THR A 254 -3.86 -23.91 13.36
CA THR A 254 -5.29 -24.23 13.43
C THR A 254 -5.56 -25.65 13.95
N THR A 255 -4.52 -26.41 14.27
CA THR A 255 -4.62 -27.81 14.68
C THR A 255 -4.79 -28.00 16.18
N SER A 256 -4.47 -26.96 16.96
CA SER A 256 -4.70 -26.95 18.40
C SER A 256 -6.20 -27.02 18.69
N LEU A 257 -6.61 -27.85 19.65
CA LEU A 257 -8.01 -28.03 20.02
C LEU A 257 -8.67 -26.69 20.37
N TRP A 258 -9.68 -26.29 19.59
CA TRP A 258 -10.55 -25.17 19.97
C TRP A 258 -11.51 -25.62 21.07
N SER A 259 -11.25 -25.21 22.32
CA SER A 259 -12.27 -25.31 23.35
C SER A 259 -13.34 -24.26 23.04
N SER A 260 -14.48 -24.70 22.52
CA SER A 260 -15.62 -23.86 22.19
C SER A 260 -16.15 -23.15 23.44
N ASN A 261 -15.53 -22.03 23.79
CA ASN A 261 -16.07 -21.13 24.78
C ASN A 261 -17.16 -20.32 24.06
N SER A 262 -18.42 -20.64 24.33
CA SER A 262 -19.61 -20.14 23.63
C SER A 262 -19.74 -18.61 23.60
N ASP A 263 -18.97 -17.91 24.44
CA ASP A 263 -19.14 -16.48 24.70
C ASP A 263 -18.11 -15.59 23.97
N LEU A 264 -17.14 -16.19 23.27
CA LEU A 264 -16.15 -15.40 22.54
C LEU A 264 -16.76 -14.82 21.26
N ILE A 265 -16.85 -13.50 21.22
CA ILE A 265 -17.18 -12.73 20.02
C ILE A 265 -16.20 -11.57 19.93
N LEU A 266 -15.55 -11.40 18.77
CA LEU A 266 -14.72 -10.25 18.43
C LEU A 266 -15.50 -9.36 17.45
N PRO A 267 -16.44 -8.53 17.93
CA PRO A 267 -17.39 -7.83 17.07
C PRO A 267 -16.74 -6.73 16.22
N ASN A 268 -15.56 -6.25 16.63
CA ASN A 268 -14.85 -5.19 15.93
C ASN A 268 -13.84 -5.71 14.90
N LEU A 269 -13.55 -7.01 14.89
CA LEU A 269 -12.56 -7.59 13.98
C LEU A 269 -13.06 -7.51 12.53
N ARG A 270 -12.43 -6.65 11.74
CA ARG A 270 -12.77 -6.39 10.34
C ARG A 270 -11.71 -6.93 9.37
N HIS A 271 -10.47 -7.06 9.81
CA HIS A 271 -9.35 -7.52 8.99
C HIS A 271 -8.60 -8.67 9.65
N LEU A 272 -8.39 -9.76 8.91
CA LEU A 272 -7.57 -10.88 9.34
C LEU A 272 -6.61 -11.30 8.22
N GLU A 273 -5.32 -11.25 8.51
CA GLU A 273 -4.27 -11.87 7.71
C GLU A 273 -3.71 -13.07 8.46
N ALA A 274 -3.72 -14.24 7.83
CA ALA A 274 -3.26 -15.48 8.46
C ALA A 274 -2.53 -16.39 7.48
N GLY A 275 -1.34 -16.88 7.86
CA GLY A 275 -0.73 -18.03 7.22
C GLY A 275 -1.35 -19.32 7.74
N ILE A 276 -2.13 -20.04 6.95
CA ILE A 276 -2.89 -21.21 7.44
C ILE A 276 -2.44 -22.46 6.69
N GLN A 277 -1.63 -23.33 7.30
CA GLN A 277 -1.17 -24.54 6.63
C GLN A 277 -2.30 -25.52 6.33
N ILE A 278 -3.18 -25.80 7.30
CA ILE A 278 -4.35 -26.67 7.14
C ILE A 278 -5.58 -25.98 7.76
N ALA A 279 -6.80 -26.33 7.36
CA ALA A 279 -8.00 -25.64 7.86
C ALA A 279 -8.21 -25.90 9.36
N GLY A 280 -8.03 -27.15 9.81
CA GLY A 280 -8.16 -27.53 11.23
C GLY A 280 -9.49 -27.05 11.82
N ASP A 281 -9.42 -26.51 13.03
CA ASP A 281 -10.58 -25.96 13.75
C ASP A 281 -10.90 -24.49 13.37
N PHE A 282 -10.29 -23.93 12.32
CA PHE A 282 -10.44 -22.51 12.00
C PHE A 282 -11.89 -22.11 11.71
N SER A 283 -12.68 -22.96 11.06
CA SER A 283 -14.12 -22.69 10.84
C SER A 283 -14.90 -22.48 12.14
N SER A 284 -14.55 -23.21 13.19
CA SER A 284 -15.14 -23.05 14.54
C SER A 284 -14.78 -21.72 15.19
N VAL A 285 -13.69 -21.10 14.77
CA VAL A 285 -13.24 -19.79 15.25
C VAL A 285 -13.81 -18.66 14.38
N ALA A 286 -13.91 -18.87 13.08
CA ALA A 286 -14.36 -17.87 12.11
C ALA A 286 -15.77 -17.33 12.43
N VAL A 287 -16.64 -18.16 13.02
CA VAL A 287 -17.98 -17.75 13.49
C VAL A 287 -17.94 -16.65 14.57
N THR A 288 -16.81 -16.48 15.26
CA THR A 288 -16.62 -15.44 16.28
C THR A 288 -16.30 -14.06 15.70
N PHE A 289 -16.16 -13.96 14.37
CA PHE A 289 -15.82 -12.74 13.62
C PHE A 289 -16.99 -12.28 12.71
N PRO A 290 -18.15 -11.91 13.28
CA PRO A 290 -19.36 -11.68 12.50
C PRO A 290 -19.24 -10.51 11.49
N ASN A 291 -18.31 -9.58 11.72
CA ASN A 291 -18.11 -8.37 10.92
C ASN A 291 -16.79 -8.40 10.13
N LEU A 292 -16.24 -9.59 9.86
CA LEU A 292 -15.02 -9.70 9.06
C LEU A 292 -15.29 -9.26 7.62
N GLU A 293 -14.61 -8.20 7.19
CA GLU A 293 -14.78 -7.56 5.87
C GLU A 293 -13.60 -7.88 4.94
N SER A 294 -12.41 -8.13 5.51
CA SER A 294 -11.17 -8.38 4.77
C SER A 294 -10.46 -9.61 5.31
N PHE A 295 -10.16 -10.55 4.41
CA PHE A 295 -9.43 -11.78 4.73
C PHE A 295 -8.26 -11.99 3.79
N HIS A 296 -7.07 -12.16 4.35
CA HIS A 296 -5.84 -12.44 3.63
C HIS A 296 -5.27 -13.79 4.09
N ILE A 297 -5.30 -14.78 3.22
CA ILE A 297 -4.69 -16.08 3.48
C ILE A 297 -3.34 -16.19 2.78
N LYS A 298 -2.31 -16.60 3.53
CA LYS A 298 -0.94 -16.77 3.02
C LYS A 298 -0.46 -18.20 3.16
N ASN A 299 0.44 -18.62 2.26
CA ASN A 299 1.21 -19.87 2.38
C ASN A 299 0.36 -21.11 2.71
N SER A 300 -0.86 -21.16 2.20
CA SER A 300 -1.84 -22.15 2.64
C SER A 300 -1.82 -23.44 1.82
N ARG A 301 -2.09 -24.56 2.48
CA ARG A 301 -2.37 -25.86 1.84
C ARG A 301 -3.83 -26.26 1.96
N VAL A 302 -4.70 -25.36 2.39
CA VAL A 302 -6.15 -25.56 2.40
C VAL A 302 -6.63 -25.77 0.98
N GLU A 303 -7.43 -26.80 0.75
CA GLU A 303 -7.90 -27.17 -0.59
C GLU A 303 -9.19 -26.46 -0.99
N ASP A 304 -10.08 -26.24 0.00
CA ASP A 304 -11.37 -25.58 -0.17
C ASP A 304 -11.54 -24.41 0.82
N LEU A 305 -11.90 -23.24 0.28
CA LEU A 305 -12.13 -22.02 1.08
C LEU A 305 -13.35 -22.14 2.01
N ASP A 306 -14.27 -23.07 1.73
CA ASP A 306 -15.40 -23.37 2.62
C ASP A 306 -14.95 -23.96 3.96
N GLU A 307 -13.83 -24.68 3.99
CA GLU A 307 -13.28 -25.28 5.22
C GLU A 307 -12.89 -24.22 6.26
N LEU A 308 -12.68 -22.98 5.81
CA LEU A 308 -12.34 -21.86 6.68
C LEU A 308 -13.56 -21.23 7.37
N GLY A 309 -14.79 -21.57 6.97
CA GLY A 309 -16.00 -21.05 7.62
C GLY A 309 -16.14 -19.52 7.61
N LEU A 310 -15.55 -18.84 6.62
CA LEU A 310 -15.58 -17.37 6.52
C LEU A 310 -17.01 -16.82 6.40
N PRO A 311 -17.32 -15.67 6.99
CA PRO A 311 -18.65 -15.05 6.89
C PRO A 311 -18.93 -14.56 5.47
N GLY A 312 -20.21 -14.41 5.11
CA GLY A 312 -20.62 -13.95 3.77
C GLY A 312 -20.32 -12.46 3.48
N GLY A 313 -19.97 -11.66 4.50
CA GLY A 313 -19.72 -10.22 4.40
C GLY A 313 -18.32 -9.83 3.89
N ILE A 314 -17.53 -10.79 3.39
CA ILE A 314 -16.19 -10.51 2.87
C ILE A 314 -16.28 -9.63 1.62
N SER A 315 -15.59 -8.49 1.68
CA SER A 315 -15.48 -7.50 0.61
C SER A 315 -14.08 -7.42 0.00
N VAL A 316 -13.05 -7.85 0.74
CA VAL A 316 -11.66 -7.92 0.29
C VAL A 316 -11.12 -9.31 0.56
N LEU A 317 -10.71 -10.02 -0.49
CA LEU A 317 -10.11 -11.34 -0.39
C LEU A 317 -8.73 -11.34 -1.05
N GLU A 318 -7.70 -11.65 -0.26
CA GLU A 318 -6.34 -11.82 -0.74
C GLU A 318 -5.86 -13.24 -0.50
N ILE A 319 -5.37 -13.89 -1.54
CA ILE A 319 -4.87 -15.26 -1.51
C ILE A 319 -3.44 -15.22 -2.03
N ASP A 320 -2.47 -15.45 -1.14
CA ASP A 320 -1.05 -15.39 -1.48
C ASP A 320 -0.37 -16.75 -1.26
N SER A 321 0.34 -17.22 -2.28
CA SER A 321 1.23 -18.37 -2.24
C SER A 321 0.54 -19.61 -1.66
N SER A 322 -0.71 -19.81 -2.05
CA SER A 322 -1.59 -20.89 -1.57
C SER A 322 -1.93 -21.86 -2.71
N PRO A 323 -0.96 -22.64 -3.23
CA PRO A 323 -1.16 -23.49 -4.40
C PRO A 323 -2.12 -24.65 -4.16
N GLY A 324 -2.31 -25.04 -2.88
CA GLY A 324 -3.26 -26.08 -2.48
C GLY A 324 -4.71 -25.69 -2.67
N LEU A 325 -5.03 -24.40 -2.77
CA LEU A 325 -6.40 -23.91 -2.90
C LEU A 325 -6.94 -24.18 -4.31
N VAL A 326 -7.34 -25.43 -4.54
CA VAL A 326 -7.78 -25.91 -5.85
C VAL A 326 -9.26 -25.59 -6.09
N SER A 327 -10.06 -25.51 -5.04
CA SER A 327 -11.51 -25.30 -5.08
C SER A 327 -11.90 -23.82 -4.87
N CYS A 328 -11.17 -22.88 -5.48
CA CYS A 328 -11.53 -21.46 -5.37
C CYS A 328 -12.76 -21.05 -6.23
N LEU A 329 -13.46 -22.01 -6.84
CA LEU A 329 -14.71 -21.79 -7.60
C LEU A 329 -15.84 -21.20 -6.72
N LYS A 330 -15.73 -21.36 -5.40
CA LYS A 330 -16.76 -20.92 -4.46
C LYS A 330 -16.58 -19.50 -3.95
N ILE A 331 -15.59 -18.74 -4.45
CA ILE A 331 -15.43 -17.32 -4.11
C ILE A 331 -16.70 -16.52 -4.47
N GLU A 332 -17.48 -16.99 -5.45
CA GLU A 332 -18.79 -16.43 -5.85
C GLU A 332 -19.80 -16.34 -4.71
N ARG A 333 -19.61 -17.07 -3.59
CA ARG A 333 -20.45 -16.99 -2.39
C ARG A 333 -20.36 -15.63 -1.67
N PHE A 334 -19.40 -14.79 -2.01
CA PHE A 334 -19.22 -13.45 -1.44
C PHE A 334 -19.82 -12.39 -2.38
N PRO A 335 -21.13 -12.11 -2.30
CA PRO A 335 -21.80 -11.19 -3.22
C PRO A 335 -21.31 -9.75 -3.09
N GLN A 336 -20.66 -9.40 -1.96
CA GLN A 336 -20.13 -8.07 -1.67
C GLN A 336 -18.63 -7.94 -2.00
N LEU A 337 -18.02 -8.92 -2.67
CA LEU A 337 -16.60 -8.91 -2.97
C LEU A 337 -16.26 -7.78 -3.94
N LYS A 338 -15.49 -6.81 -3.45
CA LYS A 338 -15.04 -5.61 -4.18
C LYS A 338 -13.60 -5.73 -4.66
N GLU A 339 -12.77 -6.45 -3.92
CA GLU A 339 -11.35 -6.66 -4.24
C GLU A 339 -10.98 -8.13 -4.14
N LEU A 340 -10.36 -8.65 -5.20
CA LEU A 340 -9.79 -9.98 -5.25
C LEU A 340 -8.33 -9.91 -5.68
N SER A 341 -7.43 -10.40 -4.83
CA SER A 341 -6.00 -10.54 -5.12
C SER A 341 -5.60 -12.01 -5.04
N MET A 342 -4.91 -12.50 -6.06
CA MET A 342 -4.44 -13.87 -6.17
C MET A 342 -2.97 -13.87 -6.55
N THR A 343 -2.09 -14.33 -5.67
CA THR A 343 -0.64 -14.37 -5.87
C THR A 343 -0.14 -15.81 -5.77
N ASN A 344 0.71 -16.23 -6.71
CA ASN A 344 1.36 -17.54 -6.74
C ASN A 344 0.38 -18.71 -6.55
N MET A 345 -0.73 -18.67 -7.30
CA MET A 345 -1.70 -19.76 -7.39
C MET A 345 -2.16 -19.94 -8.84
N PRO A 346 -2.71 -21.10 -9.23
CA PRO A 346 -3.21 -21.28 -10.59
C PRO A 346 -4.42 -20.38 -10.87
N PHE A 347 -4.36 -19.55 -11.91
CA PHE A 347 -5.49 -18.74 -12.35
C PHE A 347 -6.68 -19.62 -12.74
N ARG A 348 -7.87 -19.32 -12.24
CA ARG A 348 -9.09 -20.07 -12.56
C ARG A 348 -9.95 -19.32 -13.54
N GLY A 349 -9.76 -19.61 -14.83
CA GLY A 349 -10.55 -18.99 -15.90
C GLY A 349 -12.06 -19.19 -15.76
N LYS A 350 -12.50 -20.30 -15.17
CA LYS A 350 -13.93 -20.60 -14.91
C LYS A 350 -14.65 -19.52 -14.09
N LEU A 351 -13.95 -18.85 -13.17
CA LEU A 351 -14.50 -17.75 -12.37
C LEU A 351 -14.91 -16.54 -13.24
N PHE A 352 -14.40 -16.47 -14.46
CA PHE A 352 -14.58 -15.37 -15.39
C PHE A 352 -15.05 -15.88 -16.75
N GLU A 353 -15.84 -16.96 -16.81
CA GLU A 353 -16.49 -17.39 -18.08
C GLU A 353 -17.77 -16.58 -18.38
N SER A 354 -18.31 -15.90 -17.36
CA SER A 354 -19.45 -14.99 -17.42
C SER A 354 -19.08 -13.65 -16.76
N ASP A 355 -19.59 -12.55 -17.31
CA ASP A 355 -19.47 -11.20 -16.74
C ASP A 355 -20.52 -10.91 -15.65
N GLU A 356 -21.44 -11.85 -15.41
CA GLU A 356 -22.41 -11.80 -14.31
C GLU A 356 -21.80 -12.22 -12.96
N GLY A 357 -20.64 -12.89 -12.98
CA GLY A 357 -19.89 -13.25 -11.78
C GLY A 357 -19.27 -12.02 -11.13
N PHE A 358 -19.47 -11.86 -9.81
CA PHE A 358 -18.94 -10.77 -9.00
C PHE A 358 -19.40 -9.36 -9.41
N PRO A 359 -20.70 -9.04 -9.29
CA PRO A 359 -21.25 -7.76 -9.74
C PRO A 359 -20.59 -6.54 -9.08
N GLU A 360 -20.09 -6.68 -7.83
CA GLU A 360 -19.46 -5.60 -7.06
C GLU A 360 -17.93 -5.53 -7.22
N LEU A 361 -17.31 -6.42 -8.00
CA LEU A 361 -15.85 -6.49 -8.10
C LEU A 361 -15.28 -5.29 -8.86
N THR A 362 -14.59 -4.43 -8.13
CA THR A 362 -13.97 -3.21 -8.68
C THR A 362 -12.47 -3.35 -8.92
N LYS A 363 -11.80 -4.30 -8.25
CA LYS A 363 -10.37 -4.54 -8.38
C LYS A 363 -10.05 -6.03 -8.41
N LEU A 364 -9.30 -6.41 -9.44
CA LEU A 364 -8.77 -7.76 -9.62
C LEU A 364 -7.27 -7.69 -9.86
N SER A 365 -6.50 -8.42 -9.06
CA SER A 365 -5.05 -8.58 -9.23
C SER A 365 -4.69 -10.05 -9.25
N PHE A 366 -4.03 -10.49 -10.31
CA PHE A 366 -3.43 -11.81 -10.41
C PHE A 366 -1.93 -11.70 -10.65
N ILE A 367 -1.13 -12.33 -9.79
CA ILE A 367 0.32 -12.27 -9.82
C ILE A 367 0.92 -13.67 -9.76
N GLN A 368 1.66 -14.04 -10.80
CA GLN A 368 2.47 -15.24 -10.83
C GLN A 368 3.95 -14.85 -10.84
N SER A 369 4.67 -15.20 -9.78
CA SER A 369 6.12 -15.00 -9.74
C SER A 369 6.85 -15.90 -10.75
N TYR A 370 8.06 -15.51 -11.15
CA TYR A 370 8.86 -16.26 -12.13
C TYR A 370 9.23 -17.68 -11.67
N ASP A 371 9.27 -17.88 -10.34
CA ASP A 371 9.57 -19.16 -9.71
C ASP A 371 8.33 -20.06 -9.63
N PHE A 372 7.14 -19.50 -9.85
CA PHE A 372 5.89 -20.26 -9.82
C PHE A 372 5.62 -20.95 -11.16
N ASN A 373 5.61 -22.29 -11.13
CA ASN A 373 5.34 -23.24 -12.23
C ASN A 373 4.95 -22.63 -13.59
N ARG A 374 5.92 -22.51 -14.50
CA ARG A 374 5.75 -21.97 -15.86
C ARG A 374 4.88 -22.83 -16.79
N ASN A 375 4.47 -24.02 -16.36
CA ASN A 375 3.66 -24.91 -17.19
C ASN A 375 2.19 -24.46 -17.28
N PHE A 376 1.76 -23.49 -16.47
CA PHE A 376 0.43 -22.92 -16.60
C PHE A 376 0.39 -21.88 -17.72
N GLY A 377 -0.37 -22.18 -18.77
CA GLY A 377 -0.75 -21.23 -19.81
C GLY A 377 -2.25 -20.95 -19.74
N TYR A 378 -2.63 -19.67 -19.80
CA TYR A 378 -4.04 -19.26 -19.72
C TYR A 378 -4.49 -18.65 -21.05
N ASP A 379 -5.74 -18.91 -21.45
CA ASP A 379 -6.36 -18.31 -22.63
C ASP A 379 -7.19 -17.10 -22.19
N LEU A 380 -6.63 -15.90 -22.38
CA LEU A 380 -7.27 -14.64 -21.97
C LEU A 380 -8.50 -14.34 -22.83
N ASP A 381 -8.56 -14.83 -24.07
CA ASP A 381 -9.67 -14.56 -24.99
C ASP A 381 -10.99 -15.23 -24.55
N ARG A 382 -10.93 -16.20 -23.63
CA ARG A 382 -12.12 -16.86 -23.04
C ARG A 382 -12.66 -16.14 -21.81
N LEU A 383 -11.90 -15.20 -21.26
CA LEU A 383 -12.24 -14.54 -20.00
C LEU A 383 -13.14 -13.33 -20.24
N LYS A 384 -14.20 -13.26 -19.45
CA LYS A 384 -15.17 -12.17 -19.35
C LYS A 384 -15.11 -11.62 -17.93
N PHE A 385 -14.50 -10.45 -17.79
CA PHE A 385 -14.44 -9.76 -16.52
C PHE A 385 -15.69 -8.92 -16.30
N PRO A 386 -16.15 -8.72 -15.05
CA PRO A 386 -17.35 -7.93 -14.76
C PRO A 386 -17.19 -6.47 -15.19
N GLN A 387 -18.29 -5.86 -15.64
CA GLN A 387 -18.29 -4.47 -16.12
C GLN A 387 -18.08 -3.42 -15.01
N SER A 388 -18.20 -3.81 -13.74
CA SER A 388 -17.91 -2.98 -12.57
C SER A 388 -16.40 -2.78 -12.32
N LEU A 389 -15.55 -3.57 -12.99
CA LEU A 389 -14.11 -3.56 -12.77
C LEU A 389 -13.49 -2.22 -13.19
N LYS A 390 -12.73 -1.62 -12.26
CA LYS A 390 -11.98 -0.38 -12.44
C LYS A 390 -10.47 -0.62 -12.52
N VAL A 391 -9.97 -1.65 -11.83
CA VAL A 391 -8.55 -2.00 -11.79
C VAL A 391 -8.39 -3.48 -12.16
N LEU A 392 -7.59 -3.74 -13.20
CA LEU A 392 -7.27 -5.09 -13.64
C LEU A 392 -5.75 -5.23 -13.75
N GLY A 393 -5.17 -6.07 -12.89
CA GLY A 393 -3.78 -6.48 -12.98
C GLY A 393 -3.66 -7.97 -13.30
N LEU A 394 -3.02 -8.28 -14.43
CA LEU A 394 -2.72 -9.63 -14.86
C LEU A 394 -1.20 -9.76 -15.04
N HIS A 395 -0.57 -10.53 -14.17
CA HIS A 395 0.85 -10.87 -14.23
C HIS A 395 1.01 -12.39 -14.29
N GLY A 396 1.29 -12.93 -15.48
CA GLY A 396 1.43 -14.36 -15.69
C GLY A 396 1.44 -14.75 -17.17
N HIS A 397 1.47 -16.04 -17.46
CA HIS A 397 1.59 -16.59 -18.82
C HIS A 397 0.21 -16.70 -19.52
N PHE A 398 -0.40 -15.55 -19.79
CA PHE A 398 -1.62 -15.50 -20.61
C PHE A 398 -1.28 -15.46 -22.09
N ASN A 399 -2.14 -16.06 -22.91
CA ASN A 399 -2.13 -15.92 -24.36
C ASN A 399 -3.38 -15.15 -24.79
N SER A 400 -3.21 -14.22 -25.72
CA SER A 400 -4.33 -13.49 -26.30
C SER A 400 -4.12 -13.25 -27.79
N THR A 401 -5.23 -13.31 -28.54
CA THR A 401 -5.31 -12.89 -29.94
C THR A 401 -6.27 -11.71 -30.13
N LYS A 402 -7.35 -11.64 -29.34
CA LYS A 402 -8.47 -10.71 -29.58
C LYS A 402 -9.20 -10.24 -28.30
N TRP A 403 -8.61 -10.43 -27.13
CA TRP A 403 -9.24 -10.04 -25.88
C TRP A 403 -9.50 -8.53 -25.82
N SER A 404 -10.57 -8.14 -25.15
CA SER A 404 -10.94 -6.74 -24.92
C SER A 404 -11.20 -6.51 -23.43
N PRO A 405 -10.63 -5.46 -22.82
CA PRO A 405 -10.87 -5.12 -21.43
C PRO A 405 -12.30 -4.60 -21.19
N PRO A 406 -12.79 -4.64 -19.94
CA PRO A 406 -14.04 -3.97 -19.55
C PRO A 406 -14.02 -2.47 -19.89
N GLN A 407 -15.17 -1.93 -20.30
CA GLN A 407 -15.24 -0.55 -20.84
C GLN A 407 -15.11 0.55 -19.78
N LYS A 408 -15.29 0.23 -18.49
CA LYS A 408 -15.16 1.18 -17.37
C LYS A 408 -13.80 1.14 -16.67
N LEU A 409 -12.86 0.39 -17.23
CA LEU A 409 -11.55 0.19 -16.62
C LEU A 409 -10.75 1.50 -16.58
N GLN A 410 -10.13 1.78 -15.44
CA GLN A 410 -9.33 2.98 -15.17
C GLN A 410 -7.83 2.65 -15.11
N GLU A 411 -7.49 1.42 -14.70
CA GLU A 411 -6.12 0.94 -14.59
C GLU A 411 -6.01 -0.47 -15.17
N LEU A 412 -5.09 -0.64 -16.12
CA LEU A 412 -4.82 -1.91 -16.78
C LEU A 412 -3.33 -2.24 -16.67
N ILE A 413 -3.00 -3.35 -16.02
CA ILE A 413 -1.65 -3.88 -15.91
C ILE A 413 -1.60 -5.24 -16.59
N LEU A 414 -0.82 -5.34 -17.67
CA LEU A 414 -0.59 -6.55 -18.45
C LEU A 414 0.90 -6.88 -18.37
N ARG A 415 1.24 -7.91 -17.60
CA ARG A 415 2.62 -8.36 -17.43
C ARG A 415 2.82 -9.82 -17.80
N GLY A 416 3.81 -10.11 -18.64
CA GLY A 416 4.09 -11.48 -19.07
C GLY A 416 3.10 -12.06 -20.10
N ILE A 417 2.22 -11.22 -20.65
CA ILE A 417 1.18 -11.63 -21.60
C ILE A 417 1.80 -11.88 -22.98
N ARG A 418 1.37 -12.96 -23.64
CA ARG A 418 1.74 -13.31 -25.01
C ARG A 418 0.62 -12.92 -25.98
N PHE A 419 0.87 -11.90 -26.78
CA PHE A 419 0.02 -11.47 -27.89
C PHE A 419 0.44 -12.18 -29.18
N ALA A 420 -0.32 -13.20 -29.60
CA ALA A 420 0.02 -13.94 -30.82
C ALA A 420 -0.26 -13.14 -32.10
N GLY A 421 -1.24 -12.23 -32.07
CA GLY A 421 -1.62 -11.36 -33.19
C GLY A 421 -1.08 -9.93 -33.12
N GLY A 422 -0.19 -9.62 -32.17
CA GLY A 422 0.17 -8.25 -31.83
C GLY A 422 -0.84 -7.58 -30.90
N PHE A 423 -0.63 -6.29 -30.59
CA PHE A 423 -1.47 -5.55 -29.66
C PHE A 423 -2.69 -4.94 -30.38
N ASN A 424 -3.75 -5.73 -30.60
CA ASN A 424 -4.97 -5.26 -31.25
C ASN A 424 -6.11 -4.98 -30.24
N ILE A 425 -5.75 -4.57 -29.02
CA ILE A 425 -6.70 -4.35 -27.94
C ILE A 425 -7.28 -2.94 -28.05
N GLN A 426 -8.60 -2.83 -28.09
CA GLN A 426 -9.27 -1.55 -27.95
C GLN A 426 -9.20 -1.09 -26.49
N LEU A 427 -8.45 -0.03 -26.23
CA LEU A 427 -8.31 0.54 -24.89
C LEU A 427 -9.59 1.29 -24.49
N PRO A 428 -10.08 1.12 -23.25
CA PRO A 428 -11.24 1.86 -22.76
C PRO A 428 -10.96 3.37 -22.70
N THR A 429 -11.93 4.20 -23.05
CA THR A 429 -11.75 5.67 -23.00
C THR A 429 -11.59 6.21 -21.59
N THR A 430 -12.01 5.45 -20.57
CA THR A 430 -11.85 5.76 -19.14
C THR A 430 -10.47 5.44 -18.59
N LEU A 431 -9.58 4.81 -19.37
CA LEU A 431 -8.30 4.35 -18.89
C LEU A 431 -7.38 5.53 -18.57
N THR A 432 -6.92 5.59 -17.32
CA THR A 432 -6.00 6.62 -16.82
C THR A 432 -4.59 6.07 -16.64
N LYS A 433 -4.43 4.75 -16.52
CA LYS A 433 -3.13 4.10 -16.40
C LYS A 433 -3.05 2.82 -17.22
N LEU A 434 -1.96 2.67 -17.96
CA LEU A 434 -1.68 1.50 -18.78
C LEU A 434 -0.24 1.03 -18.54
N PHE A 435 -0.11 -0.23 -18.12
CA PHE A 435 1.18 -0.89 -17.94
C PHE A 435 1.23 -2.13 -18.83
N ILE A 436 2.18 -2.17 -19.75
CA ILE A 436 2.45 -3.29 -20.66
C ILE A 436 3.90 -3.71 -20.45
N VAL A 437 4.12 -4.74 -19.63
CA VAL A 437 5.44 -5.04 -19.08
C VAL A 437 5.85 -6.48 -19.39
N SER A 438 7.11 -6.71 -19.77
CA SER A 438 7.63 -8.08 -19.98
C SER A 438 6.80 -8.91 -20.98
N THR A 439 6.29 -8.32 -22.06
CA THR A 439 5.46 -9.01 -23.06
C THR A 439 6.25 -9.39 -24.32
N ASN A 440 5.65 -10.17 -25.22
CA ASN A 440 6.27 -10.57 -26.49
C ASN A 440 6.04 -9.56 -27.65
N LEU A 441 5.60 -8.34 -27.34
CA LEU A 441 5.24 -7.36 -28.36
C LEU A 441 6.42 -6.99 -29.25
N ARG A 442 6.12 -6.80 -30.54
CA ARG A 442 7.11 -6.37 -31.55
C ARG A 442 6.94 -4.92 -31.96
N ASN A 443 5.73 -4.39 -31.88
CA ASN A 443 5.43 -3.00 -32.12
C ASN A 443 4.15 -2.60 -31.35
N LEU A 444 3.98 -1.30 -31.19
CA LEU A 444 2.76 -0.63 -30.73
C LEU A 444 2.37 0.48 -31.72
N ASP A 445 2.57 0.21 -33.01
CA ASP A 445 2.36 1.20 -34.05
C ASP A 445 0.87 1.45 -34.27
N ASN A 446 0.50 2.70 -34.54
CA ASN A 446 -0.87 3.17 -34.78
C ASN A 446 -1.83 3.06 -33.57
N ILE A 447 -1.32 2.74 -32.38
CA ILE A 447 -2.14 2.68 -31.16
C ILE A 447 -2.54 4.09 -30.73
N GLN A 448 -3.84 4.28 -30.57
CA GLN A 448 -4.42 5.52 -30.03
C GLN A 448 -4.70 5.32 -28.55
N PHE A 449 -3.92 5.99 -27.71
CA PHE A 449 -4.12 5.97 -26.27
C PHE A 449 -5.31 6.87 -25.88
N PRO A 450 -6.06 6.54 -24.82
CA PRO A 450 -7.13 7.40 -24.33
C PRO A 450 -6.61 8.80 -23.97
N SER A 451 -7.35 9.85 -24.32
CA SER A 451 -6.93 11.25 -24.09
C SER A 451 -6.77 11.60 -22.60
N GLY A 452 -7.44 10.86 -21.71
CA GLY A 452 -7.31 10.95 -20.26
C GLY A 452 -6.18 10.12 -19.66
N LEU A 453 -5.31 9.50 -20.48
CA LEU A 453 -4.21 8.68 -19.98
C LEU A 453 -3.18 9.54 -19.22
N ARG A 454 -2.90 9.15 -17.98
CA ARG A 454 -1.98 9.84 -17.06
C ARG A 454 -0.66 9.11 -16.91
N GLU A 455 -0.69 7.78 -16.94
CA GLU A 455 0.51 6.95 -16.82
C GLU A 455 0.57 5.91 -17.93
N LEU A 456 1.70 5.88 -18.63
CA LEU A 456 2.02 4.87 -19.62
C LEU A 456 3.38 4.25 -19.27
N ASP A 457 3.39 2.94 -19.02
CA ASP A 457 4.58 2.16 -18.75
C ASP A 457 4.64 0.98 -19.74
N VAL A 458 5.60 1.01 -20.65
CA VAL A 458 5.82 0.00 -21.68
C VAL A 458 7.23 -0.55 -21.54
N ARG A 459 7.62 -0.97 -20.34
CA ARG A 459 8.99 -1.42 -20.08
C ARG A 459 9.21 -2.93 -20.28
N ASP A 460 10.48 -3.31 -20.44
CA ASP A 460 10.92 -4.71 -20.43
C ASP A 460 10.28 -5.58 -21.54
N ASN A 461 9.83 -4.97 -22.63
CA ASN A 461 9.33 -5.70 -23.79
C ASN A 461 10.50 -5.98 -24.71
N GLU A 462 11.22 -7.07 -24.43
CA GLU A 462 12.47 -7.45 -25.07
C GLU A 462 12.45 -7.24 -26.58
N TRP A 463 11.35 -7.63 -27.25
CA TRP A 463 11.22 -7.65 -28.72
C TRP A 463 10.58 -6.41 -29.34
N LEU A 464 10.24 -5.39 -28.55
CA LEU A 464 9.56 -4.18 -29.02
C LEU A 464 10.51 -3.35 -29.88
N LYS A 465 10.15 -3.09 -31.14
CA LYS A 465 10.98 -2.38 -32.13
C LYS A 465 10.50 -0.98 -32.46
N SER A 466 9.19 -0.76 -32.45
CA SER A 466 8.57 0.50 -32.84
C SER A 466 7.30 0.83 -32.03
N MET A 467 7.06 2.13 -31.87
CA MET A 467 5.84 2.71 -31.30
C MET A 467 5.55 4.06 -31.99
N VAL A 468 5.23 4.00 -33.29
CA VAL A 468 5.02 5.18 -34.16
C VAL A 468 3.57 5.35 -34.59
N ASN A 469 3.19 6.55 -35.03
CA ASN A 469 1.83 6.93 -35.41
C ASN A 469 0.82 6.79 -34.25
N THR A 470 1.29 6.97 -33.03
CA THR A 470 0.50 7.10 -31.81
C THR A 470 0.06 8.55 -31.61
N ASN A 471 -0.78 8.80 -30.61
CA ASN A 471 -1.18 10.15 -30.19
C ASN A 471 -0.40 10.67 -28.98
N LEU A 472 0.83 10.20 -28.72
CA LEU A 472 1.62 10.60 -27.55
C LEU A 472 1.84 12.12 -27.45
N SER A 473 1.97 12.81 -28.58
CA SER A 473 2.08 14.28 -28.65
C SER A 473 0.82 15.02 -28.21
N ASP A 474 -0.33 14.34 -28.22
CA ASP A 474 -1.64 14.94 -27.98
C ASP A 474 -2.15 14.67 -26.55
N LEU A 475 -1.48 13.77 -25.80
CA LEU A 475 -1.87 13.39 -24.44
C LEU A 475 -1.51 14.48 -23.41
N THR A 476 -2.31 15.54 -23.32
CA THR A 476 -2.03 16.66 -22.40
C THR A 476 -2.12 16.33 -20.91
N GLN A 477 -2.63 15.14 -20.54
CA GLN A 477 -2.76 14.69 -19.15
C GLN A 477 -1.66 13.70 -18.73
N LEU A 478 -0.77 13.31 -19.65
CA LEU A 478 0.26 12.31 -19.39
C LEU A 478 1.32 12.89 -18.42
N VAL A 479 1.40 12.33 -17.22
CA VAL A 479 2.35 12.75 -16.17
C VAL A 479 3.53 11.79 -16.01
N ARG A 480 3.37 10.54 -16.47
CA ARG A 480 4.42 9.52 -16.45
C ARG A 480 4.45 8.74 -17.77
N PHE A 481 5.64 8.65 -18.34
CA PHE A 481 5.93 7.88 -19.55
C PHE A 481 7.23 7.11 -19.36
N ASP A 482 7.16 5.79 -19.27
CA ASP A 482 8.32 4.91 -19.11
C ASP A 482 8.36 3.89 -20.25
N ILE A 483 9.43 3.92 -21.05
CA ILE A 483 9.70 2.98 -22.15
C ILE A 483 11.08 2.34 -21.98
N SER A 484 11.57 2.25 -20.74
CA SER A 484 12.87 1.67 -20.43
C SER A 484 12.92 0.16 -20.68
N LEU A 485 14.14 -0.39 -20.72
CA LEU A 485 14.36 -1.84 -20.83
C LEU A 485 13.77 -2.47 -22.10
N ASN A 486 13.63 -1.71 -23.18
CA ASN A 486 13.26 -2.22 -24.51
C ASN A 486 14.49 -2.17 -25.45
N PRO A 487 15.38 -3.18 -25.41
CA PRO A 487 16.69 -3.10 -26.07
C PRO A 487 16.63 -2.93 -27.60
N TYR A 488 15.53 -3.34 -28.25
CA TYR A 488 15.36 -3.19 -29.70
C TYR A 488 14.48 -2.00 -30.13
N LEU A 489 13.97 -1.20 -29.18
CA LEU A 489 13.09 -0.06 -29.49
C LEU A 489 13.91 1.06 -30.14
N SER A 490 13.72 1.26 -31.44
CA SER A 490 14.52 2.21 -32.23
C SER A 490 13.70 3.38 -32.78
N LYS A 491 12.36 3.27 -32.80
CA LYS A 491 11.46 4.29 -33.32
C LYS A 491 10.26 4.46 -32.39
N TYR A 492 10.01 5.67 -31.92
CA TYR A 492 8.84 5.97 -31.10
C TYR A 492 8.46 7.44 -31.24
N ASP A 493 7.18 7.76 -31.07
CA ASP A 493 6.74 9.15 -31.00
C ASP A 493 7.08 9.75 -29.63
N VAL A 494 7.43 11.03 -29.62
CA VAL A 494 7.79 11.74 -28.40
C VAL A 494 6.52 12.26 -27.72
N PRO A 495 6.38 12.08 -26.39
CA PRO A 495 5.31 12.74 -25.65
C PRO A 495 5.32 14.25 -25.83
N ASN A 496 4.18 14.90 -25.58
CA ASN A 496 4.07 16.35 -25.66
C ASN A 496 5.15 17.06 -24.81
N GLU A 497 5.99 17.88 -25.45
CA GLU A 497 7.13 18.57 -24.80
C GLU A 497 6.72 19.54 -23.68
N LYS A 498 5.46 20.01 -23.68
CA LYS A 498 4.93 20.88 -22.61
C LYS A 498 4.63 20.12 -21.33
N LEU A 499 4.59 18.79 -21.37
CA LEU A 499 4.39 17.99 -20.19
C LEU A 499 5.67 18.01 -19.35
N ARG A 500 5.51 18.22 -18.03
CA ARG A 500 6.58 18.00 -17.06
C ARG A 500 6.82 16.50 -16.82
N CYS A 501 6.82 15.69 -17.89
CA CYS A 501 7.09 14.27 -17.83
C CYS A 501 8.58 14.06 -17.53
N LYS A 502 8.95 14.09 -16.24
CA LYS A 502 10.34 14.15 -15.78
C LYS A 502 11.16 12.87 -15.96
N ARG A 503 10.55 11.73 -16.31
CA ARG A 503 11.24 10.43 -16.30
C ARG A 503 11.03 9.62 -17.58
N ALA A 504 11.50 10.14 -18.72
CA ALA A 504 11.80 9.30 -19.88
C ALA A 504 13.10 8.53 -19.62
N TYR A 505 13.01 7.32 -19.05
CA TYR A 505 14.17 6.44 -18.92
C TYR A 505 14.48 5.81 -20.26
N ASN A 506 15.24 6.51 -21.10
CA ASN A 506 15.75 5.91 -22.33
C ASN A 506 17.16 6.43 -22.62
N LEU A 507 18.15 5.97 -21.85
CA LEU A 507 19.56 6.29 -22.13
C LEU A 507 20.46 5.10 -21.85
N HIS A 508 20.28 4.01 -22.61
CA HIS A 508 21.46 3.46 -23.25
C HIS A 508 21.69 4.26 -24.55
N LYS A 509 22.36 5.41 -24.42
CA LYS A 509 23.32 5.80 -25.46
C LYS A 509 24.47 4.79 -25.33
N THR A 510 24.36 3.66 -26.01
CA THR A 510 25.55 2.93 -26.48
C THR A 510 26.07 3.63 -27.71
#